data_AF-A0A2I2G3B3-F1
#
_entry.id   AF-A0A2I2G3B3-F1
#
_cell.length_a   1.000
_cell.length_b   1.000
_cell.length_c   1.000
_cell.angle_alpha   90.00
_cell.angle_beta   90.00
_cell.angle_gamma   90.00
#
_symmetry.space_group_name_H-M   'P 1'
#
loop_
_entity.id
_entity.type
_entity.pdbx_description
1 polymer ?
#
loop_
_entity_poly.entity_id
_entity_poly.type
_entity_poly.pdbx_seq_one_letter_code
_entity_poly.pdbx_strand_id
1 'polypeptide(L)'
;MAYEVFYAFTTTSTWFEKLAFLIWFEMDVVFASIAIRHAHAPQQRWPLTRNMIGGCVAAILGLKGLATLYPDEREQVTAYWTGILLQFPIGWTCVYSLWKNQDTRGHSLEMWITRYLGCFTAYGVFIWRYLNVPQNWGYVASPWSVGIIVLTLLPETVYPFLYFRAYKARKAKGE
;
A
#
# COMPACT_ATOMS: atom_id res chain seq x y z
N MET A 1 1.54 -7.37 2.70
CA MET A 1 1.55 -8.86 2.91
C MET A 1 0.22 -9.58 2.62
N ALA A 2 -0.85 -9.37 3.40
CA ALA A 2 -2.07 -10.18 3.28
C ALA A 2 -2.83 -9.93 1.96
N TYR A 3 -2.80 -8.67 1.50
CA TYR A 3 -3.42 -8.22 0.27
C TYR A 3 -2.82 -8.95 -0.95
N GLU A 4 -1.49 -8.97 -1.03
CA GLU A 4 -0.71 -9.54 -2.12
C GLU A 4 -0.94 -11.04 -2.21
N VAL A 5 -0.94 -11.75 -1.08
CA VAL A 5 -1.22 -13.18 -1.03
C VAL A 5 -2.65 -13.48 -1.45
N PHE A 6 -3.64 -12.79 -0.89
CA PHE A 6 -5.04 -13.10 -1.19
C PHE A 6 -5.35 -12.86 -2.68
N TYR A 7 -5.04 -11.68 -3.19
CA TYR A 7 -5.38 -11.31 -4.57
C TYR A 7 -4.51 -12.00 -5.63
N ALA A 8 -3.30 -12.47 -5.28
CA ALA A 8 -2.52 -13.35 -6.15
C ALA A 8 -3.29 -14.61 -6.55
N PHE A 9 -4.12 -15.16 -5.66
CA PHE A 9 -4.83 -16.41 -5.91
C PHE A 9 -6.30 -16.23 -6.28
N THR A 10 -6.93 -15.11 -5.93
CA THR A 10 -8.35 -14.88 -6.23
C THR A 10 -8.57 -14.03 -7.49
N THR A 11 -7.69 -13.07 -7.76
CA THR A 11 -7.91 -12.09 -8.83
C THR A 11 -7.10 -12.37 -10.08
N THR A 12 -5.95 -13.03 -10.02
CA THR A 12 -5.08 -13.24 -11.20
C THR A 12 -5.55 -14.37 -12.12
N SER A 13 -5.30 -14.23 -13.42
CA SER A 13 -5.63 -15.23 -14.44
C SER A 13 -4.39 -15.83 -15.08
N THR A 14 -3.31 -15.06 -15.17
CA THR A 14 -2.07 -15.50 -15.81
C THR A 14 -1.00 -15.82 -14.78
N TRP A 15 -0.08 -16.71 -15.14
CA TRP A 15 1.11 -16.98 -14.33
C TRP A 15 1.95 -15.74 -14.10
N PHE A 16 2.02 -14.84 -15.09
CA PHE A 16 2.75 -13.58 -14.98
C PHE A 16 2.16 -12.67 -13.89
N GLU A 17 0.84 -12.46 -13.90
CA GLU A 17 0.14 -11.68 -12.87
C GLU A 17 0.35 -12.29 -11.47
N LYS A 18 0.19 -13.62 -11.36
CA LYS A 18 0.40 -14.32 -10.08
C LYS A 18 1.84 -14.14 -9.58
N LEU A 19 2.83 -14.33 -10.43
CA LEU A 19 4.24 -14.15 -10.07
C LEU A 19 4.54 -12.71 -9.67
N ALA A 20 3.96 -11.72 -10.34
CA ALA A 20 4.14 -10.32 -9.96
C ALA A 20 3.70 -10.07 -8.52
N PHE A 21 2.49 -10.51 -8.12
CA PHE A 21 2.03 -10.39 -6.74
C PHE A 21 2.89 -11.19 -5.74
N LEU A 22 3.34 -12.39 -6.10
CA LEU A 22 4.14 -13.23 -5.22
C LEU A 22 5.55 -12.65 -4.99
N ILE A 23 6.15 -12.00 -5.98
CA ILE A 23 7.42 -11.30 -5.81
C ILE A 23 7.27 -10.12 -4.83
N TRP A 24 6.19 -9.34 -4.95
CA TRP A 24 5.91 -8.28 -3.97
C TRP A 24 5.76 -8.84 -2.56
N PHE A 25 5.04 -9.95 -2.41
CA PHE A 25 4.92 -10.64 -1.13
C PHE A 25 6.28 -11.16 -0.60
N GLU A 26 7.12 -11.72 -1.46
CA GLU A 26 8.46 -12.17 -1.08
C GLU A 26 9.32 -11.00 -0.55
N MET A 27 9.32 -9.87 -1.25
CA MET A 27 10.03 -8.67 -0.79
C MET A 27 9.53 -8.20 0.58
N ASP A 28 8.22 -8.19 0.81
CA ASP A 28 7.65 -7.85 2.12
C ASP A 28 8.18 -8.76 3.24
N VAL A 29 8.23 -10.07 2.98
CA VAL A 29 8.74 -11.07 3.93
C VAL A 29 10.22 -10.81 4.24
N VAL A 30 11.03 -10.52 3.22
CA VAL A 30 12.45 -10.20 3.41
C VAL A 30 12.62 -8.92 4.22
N PHE A 31 11.92 -7.84 3.86
CA PHE A 31 12.01 -6.57 4.59
C PHE A 31 11.55 -6.69 6.04
N ALA A 32 10.42 -7.35 6.29
CA ALA A 32 9.95 -7.59 7.64
C ALA A 32 10.93 -8.46 8.44
N SER A 33 11.50 -9.50 7.83
CA SER A 33 12.48 -10.37 8.48
C SER A 33 13.74 -9.60 8.88
N ILE A 34 14.26 -8.75 7.99
CA ILE A 34 15.41 -7.89 8.27
C ILE A 34 15.08 -6.91 9.39
N ALA A 35 13.91 -6.24 9.32
CA ALA A 35 13.47 -5.30 10.34
C ALA A 35 13.34 -5.97 11.72
N ILE A 36 12.71 -7.14 11.80
CA ILE A 36 12.57 -7.90 13.06
C ILE A 36 13.95 -8.27 13.62
N ARG A 37 14.88 -8.73 12.76
CA ARG A 37 16.20 -9.18 13.20
C ARG A 37 17.09 -8.04 13.68
N HIS A 38 17.03 -6.87 13.04
CA HIS A 38 17.99 -5.80 13.29
C HIS A 38 17.45 -4.63 14.11
N ALA A 39 16.14 -4.36 14.08
CA ALA A 39 15.54 -3.26 14.83
C ALA A 39 15.04 -3.65 16.23
N HIS A 40 14.88 -4.96 16.50
CA HIS A 40 14.29 -5.45 17.75
C HIS A 40 15.23 -6.38 18.54
N ALA A 41 15.16 -6.24 19.87
CA ALA A 41 15.89 -7.08 20.80
C ALA A 41 15.46 -8.55 20.69
N PRO A 42 16.35 -9.54 20.91
CA PRO A 42 16.04 -10.97 20.73
C PRO A 42 14.75 -11.44 21.44
N GLN A 43 14.45 -10.88 22.62
CA GLN A 43 13.28 -11.21 23.43
C GLN A 43 11.96 -10.75 22.80
N GLN A 44 12.00 -9.69 21.97
CA GLN A 44 10.82 -9.10 21.33
C GLN A 44 10.51 -9.73 19.97
N ARG A 45 11.48 -10.41 19.34
CA ARG A 45 11.35 -10.92 17.97
C ARG A 45 10.25 -11.96 17.85
N TRP A 46 10.22 -12.96 18.73
CA TRP A 46 9.25 -14.04 18.65
C TRP A 46 7.79 -13.58 18.86
N PRO A 47 7.47 -12.79 19.91
CA PRO A 47 6.12 -12.23 20.05
C PRO A 47 5.70 -11.40 18.84
N LEU A 48 6.61 -10.58 18.30
CA LEU A 48 6.33 -9.73 17.14
C LEU A 48 6.06 -10.56 15.88
N THR A 49 6.93 -11.54 15.56
CA THR A 49 6.73 -12.43 14.43
C THR A 49 5.41 -13.19 14.53
N ARG A 50 5.08 -13.73 15.70
CA ARG A 50 3.79 -14.42 15.93
C ARG A 50 2.61 -13.50 15.68
N ASN A 51 2.66 -12.27 16.21
CA ASN A 51 1.58 -11.30 16.03
C ASN A 51 1.45 -10.86 14.56
N MET A 52 2.56 -10.71 13.83
CA MET A 52 2.54 -10.40 12.39
C MET A 52 1.94 -11.53 11.56
N ILE A 53 2.33 -12.78 11.82
CA ILE A 53 1.74 -13.95 11.14
C ILE A 53 0.25 -14.04 11.46
N GLY A 54 -0.12 -13.93 12.74
CA GLY A 54 -1.52 -13.95 13.16
C GLY A 54 -2.34 -12.82 12.53
N GLY A 55 -1.80 -11.61 12.48
CA GLY A 55 -2.41 -10.46 11.81
C GLY A 55 -2.56 -10.67 10.31
N CYS A 56 -1.56 -11.26 9.64
CA CYS A 56 -1.62 -11.58 8.22
C CYS A 56 -2.72 -12.61 7.92
N VAL A 57 -2.78 -13.70 8.69
CA VAL A 57 -3.83 -14.73 8.56
C VAL A 57 -5.21 -14.13 8.84
N ALA A 58 -5.36 -13.34 9.90
CA ALA A 58 -6.61 -12.67 10.23
C ALA A 58 -7.05 -11.71 9.10
N ALA A 59 -6.12 -10.96 8.51
CA ALA A 59 -6.40 -10.08 7.38
C ALA A 59 -6.81 -10.86 6.12
N ILE A 60 -6.18 -12.00 5.81
CA ILE A 60 -6.59 -12.88 4.70
C ILE A 60 -8.02 -13.38 4.92
N LEU A 61 -8.35 -13.83 6.13
CA LEU A 61 -9.70 -14.28 6.48
C LEU A 61 -10.71 -13.13 6.40
N GLY A 62 -10.33 -11.93 6.82
CA GLY A 62 -11.13 -10.72 6.67
C GLY A 62 -11.40 -10.37 5.21
N LEU A 63 -10.38 -10.39 4.36
CA LEU A 63 -10.53 -10.18 2.90
C LEU A 63 -11.42 -11.24 2.27
N LYS A 64 -11.28 -12.50 2.67
CA LYS A 64 -12.17 -13.59 2.25
C LYS A 64 -13.62 -13.34 2.69
N GLY A 65 -13.83 -12.89 3.93
CA GLY A 65 -15.15 -12.51 4.43
C GLY A 65 -15.79 -11.37 3.63
N LEU A 66 -15.01 -10.34 3.32
CA LEU A 66 -15.47 -9.22 2.47
C LEU A 66 -15.83 -9.69 1.06
N ALA A 67 -14.99 -10.53 0.45
CA ALA A 67 -15.24 -11.15 -0.85
C ALA A 67 -16.56 -11.96 -0.85
N THR A 68 -16.83 -12.72 0.23
CA THR A 68 -18.11 -13.44 0.32
C THR A 68 -19.33 -12.55 0.52
N LEU A 69 -19.18 -11.36 1.12
CA LEU A 69 -20.27 -10.39 1.31
C LEU A 69 -20.54 -9.58 0.04
N TYR A 70 -19.52 -9.33 -0.76
CA TYR A 70 -19.58 -8.58 -2.02
C TYR A 70 -19.04 -9.45 -3.16
N PRO A 71 -19.74 -10.54 -3.53
CA PRO A 71 -19.27 -11.46 -4.54
C PRO A 71 -19.21 -10.76 -5.90
N ASP A 72 -18.06 -10.85 -6.54
CA ASP A 72 -17.79 -10.25 -7.84
C ASP A 72 -16.89 -11.17 -8.68
N GLU A 73 -16.91 -11.00 -10.00
CA GLU A 73 -16.06 -11.79 -10.90
C GLU A 73 -14.58 -11.55 -10.55
N ARG A 74 -13.93 -12.58 -9.99
CA ARG A 74 -12.52 -12.53 -9.55
C ARG A 74 -12.25 -11.51 -8.45
N GLU A 75 -13.27 -11.17 -7.65
CA GLU A 75 -13.14 -10.29 -6.49
C GLU A 75 -12.60 -8.88 -6.80
N GLN A 76 -12.83 -8.37 -8.02
CA GLN A 76 -12.20 -7.15 -8.53
C GLN A 76 -12.72 -5.88 -7.84
N VAL A 77 -14.02 -5.82 -7.55
CA VAL A 77 -14.63 -4.75 -6.76
C VAL A 77 -14.01 -4.70 -5.35
N THR A 78 -13.92 -5.86 -4.69
CA THR A 78 -13.36 -5.96 -3.34
C THR A 78 -11.87 -5.63 -3.34
N ALA A 79 -11.11 -6.07 -4.35
CA ALA A 79 -9.71 -5.70 -4.56
C ALA A 79 -9.53 -4.19 -4.74
N TYR A 80 -10.40 -3.56 -5.53
CA TYR A 80 -10.37 -2.12 -5.75
C TYR A 80 -10.54 -1.34 -4.45
N TRP A 81 -11.63 -1.58 -3.73
CA TRP A 81 -11.96 -0.82 -2.52
C TRP A 81 -10.93 -1.04 -1.41
N THR A 82 -10.52 -2.28 -1.19
CA THR A 82 -9.51 -2.59 -0.16
C THR A 82 -8.15 -1.98 -0.53
N GLY A 83 -7.77 -1.99 -1.81
CA GLY A 83 -6.54 -1.36 -2.29
C GLY A 83 -6.51 0.14 -2.04
N ILE A 84 -7.54 0.88 -2.48
CA ILE A 84 -7.57 2.34 -2.30
C ILE A 84 -7.68 2.75 -0.83
N LEU A 85 -8.38 1.97 0.00
CA LEU A 85 -8.51 2.22 1.43
C LEU A 85 -7.22 1.93 2.19
N LEU A 86 -6.43 0.93 1.76
CA LEU A 86 -5.11 0.65 2.34
C LEU A 86 -4.09 1.74 1.98
N GLN A 87 -4.16 2.29 0.78
CA GLN A 87 -3.25 3.36 0.35
C GLN A 87 -3.42 4.64 1.20
N PHE A 88 -4.65 4.92 1.64
CA PHE A 88 -4.99 6.12 2.40
C PHE A 88 -4.13 6.31 3.67
N PRO A 89 -4.13 5.41 4.67
CA PRO A 89 -3.33 5.59 5.87
C PRO A 89 -1.83 5.58 5.58
N ILE A 90 -1.35 4.86 4.56
CA ILE A 90 0.08 4.77 4.23
C ILE A 90 0.64 6.14 3.82
N GLY A 91 -0.01 6.83 2.89
CA GLY A 91 0.47 8.14 2.44
C GLY A 91 0.49 9.18 3.56
N TRP A 92 -0.60 9.26 4.32
CA TRP A 92 -0.76 10.23 5.41
C TRP A 92 0.18 9.98 6.59
N THR A 93 0.41 8.71 6.97
CA THR A 93 1.37 8.39 8.05
C THR A 93 2.80 8.75 7.67
N CYS A 94 3.21 8.54 6.41
CA CYS A 94 4.52 8.99 5.93
C CYS A 94 4.69 10.51 6.00
N VAL A 95 3.70 11.26 5.51
CA VAL A 95 3.70 12.74 5.56
C VAL A 95 3.71 13.25 7.00
N TYR A 96 2.89 12.66 7.87
CA TYR A 96 2.82 13.01 9.28
C TYR A 96 4.16 12.73 9.99
N SER A 97 4.81 11.59 9.71
CA SER A 97 6.14 11.27 10.25
C SER A 97 7.19 12.31 9.85
N LEU A 98 7.27 12.65 8.56
CA LEU A 98 8.18 13.69 8.06
C LEU A 98 7.92 15.05 8.70
N TRP A 99 6.64 15.43 8.82
CA TRP A 99 6.26 16.71 9.40
C TRP A 99 6.59 16.78 10.89
N LYS A 100 6.25 15.74 11.67
CA LYS A 100 6.43 15.72 13.12
C LYS A 100 7.89 15.53 13.53
N ASN A 101 8.58 14.57 12.92
CA ASN A 101 9.93 14.19 13.34
C ASN A 101 11.01 15.08 12.69
N GLN A 102 10.69 15.78 11.60
CA GLN A 102 11.65 16.56 10.79
C GLN A 102 12.91 15.74 10.46
N ASP A 103 12.74 14.43 10.27
CA ASP A 103 13.81 13.47 9.99
C ASP A 103 13.44 12.68 8.73
N THR A 104 14.46 12.37 7.93
CA THR A 104 14.37 11.60 6.69
C THR A 104 14.75 10.12 6.87
N ARG A 105 15.06 9.67 8.09
CA ARG A 105 15.33 8.24 8.34
C ARG A 105 14.13 7.37 7.95
N GLY A 106 14.38 6.34 7.15
CA GLY A 106 13.32 5.47 6.60
C GLY A 106 12.56 6.08 5.42
N HIS A 107 12.98 7.25 4.94
CA HIS A 107 12.40 7.94 3.79
C HIS A 107 13.45 8.13 2.69
N SER A 108 13.06 7.93 1.43
CA SER A 108 13.91 8.29 0.27
C SER A 108 13.07 8.86 -0.86
N LEU A 109 13.72 9.60 -1.77
CA LEU A 109 13.05 10.16 -2.95
C LEU A 109 12.78 9.09 -4.00
N GLU A 110 13.62 8.06 -4.08
CA GLU A 110 13.44 6.90 -4.95
C GLU A 110 12.19 6.09 -4.54
N MET A 111 12.01 5.88 -3.23
CA MET A 111 10.81 5.25 -2.67
C MET A 111 9.57 6.09 -2.96
N TRP A 112 9.68 7.41 -2.86
CA TRP A 112 8.58 8.31 -3.20
C TRP A 112 8.23 8.27 -4.69
N ILE A 113 9.22 8.38 -5.60
CA ILE A 113 8.98 8.35 -7.06
C ILE A 113 8.31 7.04 -7.45
N THR A 114 8.84 5.91 -6.99
CA THR A 114 8.28 4.58 -7.28
C THR A 114 6.84 4.45 -6.78
N ARG A 115 6.55 4.91 -5.55
CA ARG A 115 5.19 4.91 -5.01
C ARG A 115 4.26 5.86 -5.75
N TYR A 116 4.73 7.06 -6.10
CA TYR A 116 3.97 8.07 -6.84
C TYR A 116 3.57 7.53 -8.21
N LEU A 117 4.53 7.00 -8.98
CA LEU A 117 4.26 6.35 -10.26
C LEU A 117 3.32 5.14 -10.12
N GLY A 118 3.49 4.35 -9.06
CA GLY A 118 2.57 3.25 -8.73
C GLY A 118 1.12 3.71 -8.53
N CYS A 119 0.91 4.80 -7.78
CA CYS A 119 -0.43 5.35 -7.56
C CYS A 119 -1.05 5.85 -8.88
N PHE A 120 -0.29 6.62 -9.67
CA PHE A 120 -0.77 7.14 -10.95
C PHE A 120 -1.07 6.04 -11.97
N THR A 121 -0.22 5.02 -12.05
CA THR A 121 -0.45 3.89 -12.95
C THR A 121 -1.65 3.06 -12.51
N ALA A 122 -1.79 2.77 -11.22
CA ALA A 122 -2.95 2.05 -10.68
C ALA A 122 -4.27 2.79 -10.96
N TYR A 123 -4.35 4.08 -10.58
CA TYR A 123 -5.55 4.88 -10.82
C TYR A 123 -5.81 5.10 -12.31
N GLY A 124 -4.75 5.31 -13.10
CA GLY A 124 -4.85 5.41 -14.55
C GLY A 124 -5.46 4.16 -15.19
N VAL A 125 -5.06 2.97 -14.75
CA VAL A 125 -5.64 1.70 -15.22
C VAL A 125 -7.11 1.58 -14.82
N PHE A 126 -7.50 1.95 -13.59
CA PHE A 126 -8.91 1.91 -13.18
C PHE A 126 -9.79 2.91 -13.96
N ILE A 127 -9.29 4.13 -14.18
CA ILE A 127 -9.96 5.13 -15.02
C ILE A 127 -10.08 4.62 -16.45
N TRP A 128 -9.00 4.07 -17.02
CA TRP A 128 -9.04 3.48 -18.37
C TRP A 128 -10.07 2.36 -18.47
N ARG A 129 -10.15 1.47 -17.47
CA ARG A 129 -11.18 0.41 -17.43
C ARG A 129 -12.59 0.98 -17.37
N TYR A 130 -12.82 2.02 -16.57
CA TYR A 130 -14.09 2.74 -16.54
C TYR A 130 -14.47 3.38 -17.88
N LEU A 131 -13.51 3.99 -18.58
CA LEU A 131 -13.77 4.61 -19.88
C LEU A 131 -14.10 3.58 -20.97
N ASN A 132 -13.55 2.37 -20.90
CA ASN A 132 -13.79 1.32 -21.89
C ASN A 132 -15.05 0.48 -21.58
N VAL A 133 -15.31 0.18 -20.30
CA VAL A 133 -16.44 -0.67 -19.86
C VAL A 133 -17.11 -0.06 -18.62
N PRO A 134 -17.81 1.09 -18.76
CA PRO A 134 -18.33 1.83 -17.62
C PRO A 134 -19.37 1.06 -16.79
N GLN A 135 -20.07 0.10 -17.39
CA GLN A 135 -21.06 -0.73 -16.71
C GLN A 135 -20.42 -1.61 -15.62
N ASN A 136 -19.20 -2.11 -15.86
CA ASN A 136 -18.50 -3.00 -14.93
C ASN A 136 -17.70 -2.21 -13.89
N TRP A 137 -17.33 -0.96 -14.19
CA TRP A 137 -16.42 -0.15 -13.37
C TRP A 137 -17.07 1.12 -12.83
N GLY A 138 -18.40 1.20 -12.81
CA GLY A 138 -19.14 2.41 -12.41
C GLY A 138 -18.79 2.92 -11.01
N TYR A 139 -18.37 2.03 -10.11
CA TYR A 139 -17.92 2.39 -8.76
C TYR A 139 -16.65 3.25 -8.75
N VAL A 140 -15.80 3.18 -9.79
CA VAL A 140 -14.58 4.00 -9.92
C VAL A 140 -14.94 5.48 -10.05
N ALA A 141 -16.03 5.82 -10.75
CA ALA A 141 -16.51 7.19 -10.93
C ALA A 141 -17.41 7.67 -9.78
N SER A 142 -17.63 6.86 -8.74
CA SER A 142 -18.43 7.27 -7.59
C SER A 142 -17.77 8.43 -6.83
N PRO A 143 -18.55 9.34 -6.22
CA PRO A 143 -17.99 10.44 -5.43
C PRO A 143 -17.03 9.98 -4.31
N TRP A 144 -17.34 8.84 -3.69
CA TRP A 144 -16.50 8.23 -2.66
C TRP A 144 -15.14 7.79 -3.20
N SER A 145 -15.16 7.09 -4.34
CA SER A 145 -13.96 6.65 -5.03
C SER A 145 -13.08 7.83 -5.43
N VAL A 146 -13.66 8.83 -6.09
CA VAL A 146 -12.96 10.06 -6.50
C VAL A 146 -12.38 10.79 -5.29
N GLY A 147 -13.15 10.91 -4.21
CA GLY A 147 -12.69 11.52 -2.96
C GLY A 147 -11.48 10.80 -2.36
N ILE A 148 -11.50 9.47 -2.28
CA ILE A 148 -10.38 8.68 -1.75
C ILE A 148 -9.15 8.79 -2.67
N ILE A 149 -9.34 8.74 -4.00
CA ILE A 149 -8.23 8.93 -4.95
C ILE A 149 -7.57 10.29 -4.75
N VAL A 150 -8.35 11.37 -4.66
CA VAL A 150 -7.80 12.70 -4.40
C VAL A 150 -7.06 12.73 -3.07
N LEU A 151 -7.69 12.23 -2.00
CA LEU A 151 -7.10 12.26 -0.67
C LEU A 151 -5.89 11.34 -0.51
N THR A 152 -5.73 10.31 -1.35
CA THR A 152 -4.53 9.46 -1.39
C THR A 152 -3.42 10.09 -2.21
N LEU A 153 -3.74 10.84 -3.27
CA LEU A 153 -2.74 11.55 -4.07
C LEU A 153 -2.18 12.78 -3.36
N LEU A 154 -2.98 13.49 -2.55
CA LEU A 154 -2.52 14.65 -1.78
C LEU A 154 -1.24 14.41 -0.96
N PRO A 155 -1.17 13.41 -0.07
CA PRO A 155 0.06 13.17 0.69
C PRO A 155 1.22 12.79 -0.21
N GLU A 156 0.98 12.11 -1.34
CA GLU A 156 2.03 11.78 -2.31
C GLU A 156 2.57 13.03 -3.01
N THR A 157 1.73 14.01 -3.32
CA THR A 157 2.16 15.30 -3.89
C THR A 157 2.87 16.17 -2.86
N VAL A 158 2.43 16.16 -1.61
CA VAL A 158 3.02 16.98 -0.53
C VAL A 158 4.36 16.41 -0.02
N TYR A 159 4.53 15.09 -0.08
CA TYR A 159 5.72 14.37 0.40
C TYR A 159 7.07 15.00 0.02
N PRO A 160 7.39 15.28 -1.27
CA PRO A 160 8.72 15.78 -1.64
C PRO A 160 9.02 17.13 -1.00
N PHE A 161 8.03 18.00 -0.83
CA PHE A 161 8.21 19.31 -0.21
C PHE A 161 8.57 19.18 1.28
N LEU A 162 7.88 18.30 2.01
CA LEU A 162 8.19 18.02 3.40
C LEU A 162 9.51 17.29 3.56
N TYR A 163 9.83 16.37 2.64
CA TYR A 163 11.12 15.69 2.60
C TYR A 163 12.27 16.70 2.44
N PHE A 164 12.18 17.62 1.47
CA PHE A 164 13.20 18.66 1.27
C PHE A 164 13.34 19.58 2.48
N ARG A 165 12.23 19.91 3.15
CA ARG A 165 12.24 20.70 4.38
C ARG A 165 12.98 19.96 5.50
N ALA A 166 12.64 18.70 5.74
CA ALA A 166 13.31 17.87 6.76
C ALA A 166 14.79 17.67 6.44
N TYR A 167 15.13 17.42 5.16
CA TYR A 167 16.51 17.29 4.69
C TYR A 167 17.33 18.55 4.95
N LYS A 168 16.80 19.74 4.62
CA LYS A 168 17.46 21.02 4.91
C LYS A 168 17.63 21.23 6.41
N ALA A 169 16.62 20.89 7.21
CA ALA A 169 16.68 21.01 8.66
C ALA A 169 17.76 20.11 9.28
N ARG A 170 17.93 18.87 8.77
CA ARG A 170 19.03 17.98 9.19
C ARG A 170 20.39 18.52 8.80
N LYS A 171 20.55 18.94 7.54
CA LYS A 171 21.79 19.54 7.05
C LYS A 171 22.20 20.78 7.87
N ALA A 172 21.24 21.62 8.27
CA ALA A 172 21.50 22.77 9.11
C ALA A 172 21.95 22.40 10.54
N LYS A 173 21.57 21.21 11.03
CA LYS A 173 22.00 20.67 12.33
C LYS A 173 23.36 19.96 12.27
N GLY A 174 23.96 19.81 11.09
CA GLY A 174 25.26 19.16 10.92
C GLY A 174 25.23 17.63 10.92
N GLU A 175 24.04 17.02 10.76
CA GLU A 175 23.81 15.57 10.60
C GLU A 175 23.46 15.19 9.14
#